data_AF-A0A979EVX3-F1
#
_entry.id   AF-A0A979EVX3-F1
#
_cell.length_a   1.000
_cell.length_b   1.000
_cell.length_c   1.000
_cell.angle_alpha   90.00
_cell.angle_beta   90.00
_cell.angle_gamma   90.00
#
_symmetry.space_group_name_H-M   'P 1'
#
loop_
_entity.id
_entity.type
_entity.pdbx_description
1 polymer ?
#
loop_
_entity_poly.entity_id
_entity_poly.type
_entity_poly.pdbx_seq_one_letter_code
_entity_poly.pdbx_strand_id
1 'polypeptide(L)'
;MNPNRSADIWTAPNTGPNHRVNQTQMGGNENDSTNQNTQPQGSRNPTHSDGYTMIPPNESRRDKLLRMSQKELEDHQRWKEEHRPGPIQLAPEKLGGDVSLSEVRQRQQVMNPQSKLQKKLKQQEMNRQKRQAEEEENQKKKAIQREKANILEMKKKREEERRRELYQQELLMKREAHLQRLEKSRSVPMAASSSAPASSWTRAHEYREARKAEDQVTLQQNKDEQRRKSQILEEKHKQEEEDRKRRMENEHLRY
;
A
#
# COMPACT_ATOMS: atom_id res chain seq x y z
N MET A 1 -13.62 25.28 -18.33
CA MET A 1 -14.08 23.89 -18.14
C MET A 1 -13.86 23.17 -19.46
N ASN A 2 -12.97 22.18 -19.47
CA ASN A 2 -12.59 21.43 -20.68
C ASN A 2 -12.42 19.97 -20.22
N PRO A 3 -13.33 19.04 -20.53
CA PRO A 3 -13.16 17.64 -20.17
C PRO A 3 -12.77 16.86 -21.43
N ASN A 4 -11.47 16.76 -21.70
CA ASN A 4 -10.96 15.84 -22.70
C ASN A 4 -9.69 15.18 -22.15
N ARG A 5 -9.86 14.01 -21.54
CA ARG A 5 -8.78 13.07 -21.23
C ARG A 5 -9.29 11.65 -21.41
N SER A 6 -9.19 11.20 -22.66
CA SER A 6 -9.15 9.80 -23.04
C SER A 6 -8.02 9.09 -22.30
N ALA A 7 -8.32 7.93 -21.74
CA ALA A 7 -7.34 7.02 -21.17
C ALA A 7 -6.75 6.17 -22.31
N ASP A 8 -5.47 6.35 -22.58
CA ASP A 8 -4.71 5.48 -23.49
C ASP A 8 -4.34 4.19 -22.74
N ILE A 9 -5.10 3.13 -22.99
CA ILE A 9 -4.73 1.75 -22.66
C ILE A 9 -4.03 1.17 -23.89
N TRP A 10 -2.75 0.85 -23.70
CA TRP A 10 -1.90 0.17 -24.66
C TRP A 10 -2.53 -1.14 -25.11
N THR A 11 -2.93 -1.22 -26.39
CA THR A 11 -3.32 -2.46 -27.05
C THR A 11 -2.21 -2.86 -28.00
N ALA A 12 -1.52 -3.96 -27.71
CA ALA A 12 -0.64 -4.63 -28.66
C ALA A 12 -1.39 -5.84 -29.28
N PRO A 13 -1.17 -6.16 -30.57
CA PRO A 13 -1.99 -7.11 -31.31
C PRO A 13 -1.53 -8.55 -31.08
N ASN A 14 -2.47 -9.44 -30.76
CA ASN A 14 -2.28 -10.88 -30.81
C ASN A 14 -2.93 -11.41 -32.09
N THR A 15 -2.13 -11.91 -33.01
CA THR A 15 -2.59 -12.49 -34.30
C THR A 15 -2.10 -13.93 -34.36
N GLY A 16 -3.05 -14.87 -34.27
CA GLY A 16 -2.83 -16.30 -34.47
C GLY A 16 -4.17 -17.04 -34.52
N PRO A 17 -4.34 -18.05 -35.39
CA PRO A 17 -5.60 -18.28 -36.10
C PRO A 17 -6.55 -19.19 -35.32
N ASN A 18 -7.76 -18.69 -35.03
CA ASN A 18 -8.85 -19.48 -34.50
C ASN A 18 -9.36 -20.46 -35.57
N HIS A 19 -9.24 -21.75 -35.30
CA HIS A 19 -9.89 -22.79 -36.07
C HIS A 19 -11.40 -22.74 -35.84
N ARG A 20 -12.07 -22.60 -36.97
CA ARG A 20 -13.50 -22.62 -37.24
C ARG A 20 -14.18 -23.82 -36.57
N VAL A 21 -15.02 -23.55 -35.57
CA VAL A 21 -16.01 -24.51 -35.06
C VAL A 21 -17.11 -24.60 -36.13
N ASN A 22 -17.04 -25.63 -36.97
CA ASN A 22 -18.18 -26.01 -37.80
C ASN A 22 -19.21 -26.69 -36.91
N GLN A 23 -20.29 -25.97 -36.62
CA GLN A 23 -21.60 -26.58 -36.46
C GLN A 23 -21.93 -27.34 -37.75
N THR A 24 -21.97 -28.67 -37.66
CA THR A 24 -22.72 -29.48 -38.63
C THR A 24 -23.95 -29.99 -37.91
N GLN A 25 -25.09 -29.65 -38.51
CA GLN A 25 -26.44 -29.98 -38.13
C GLN A 25 -26.59 -31.49 -37.89
N MET A 26 -27.24 -31.83 -36.79
CA MET A 26 -27.83 -33.15 -36.56
C MET A 26 -28.98 -33.31 -37.56
N GLY A 27 -28.68 -33.89 -38.71
CA GLY A 27 -29.68 -34.47 -39.60
C GLY A 27 -30.18 -35.76 -38.96
N GLY A 28 -31.48 -35.79 -38.66
CA GLY A 28 -32.14 -36.96 -38.10
C GLY A 28 -31.99 -38.17 -39.01
N ASN A 29 -31.77 -39.33 -38.39
CA ASN A 29 -32.30 -40.57 -38.91
C ASN A 29 -33.03 -41.23 -37.75
N GLU A 30 -34.32 -40.91 -37.68
CA GLU A 30 -35.30 -41.71 -36.95
C GLU A 30 -35.28 -43.10 -37.56
N ASN A 31 -34.84 -44.09 -36.79
CA ASN A 31 -35.40 -45.42 -36.87
C ASN A 31 -35.57 -45.91 -35.44
N ASP A 32 -36.79 -45.66 -35.00
CA ASP A 32 -37.52 -46.38 -33.99
C ASP A 32 -37.19 -47.87 -34.00
N SER A 33 -36.86 -48.40 -32.83
CA SER A 33 -37.18 -49.77 -32.39
C SER A 33 -36.52 -50.01 -31.06
N THR A 34 -37.24 -49.66 -29.99
CA THR A 34 -37.54 -50.56 -28.88
C THR A 34 -36.66 -51.81 -28.84
N ASN A 35 -35.45 -51.71 -28.29
CA ASN A 35 -34.69 -52.88 -27.89
C ASN A 35 -34.80 -53.01 -26.38
N GLN A 36 -36.01 -53.46 -26.00
CA GLN A 36 -36.24 -54.26 -24.82
C GLN A 36 -35.05 -55.20 -24.66
N ASN A 37 -34.29 -55.05 -23.58
CA ASN A 37 -33.32 -56.07 -23.19
C ASN A 37 -34.11 -57.27 -22.66
N THR A 38 -34.66 -58.03 -23.60
CA THR A 38 -35.39 -59.27 -23.36
C THR A 38 -34.36 -60.40 -23.40
N GLN A 39 -33.70 -60.63 -22.27
CA GLN A 39 -33.16 -61.94 -21.92
C GLN A 39 -33.41 -62.21 -20.44
N PRO A 40 -33.59 -63.49 -20.07
CA PRO A 40 -34.60 -63.91 -19.12
C PRO A 40 -34.27 -63.39 -17.72
N GLN A 41 -35.31 -62.92 -17.03
CA GLN A 41 -35.33 -62.72 -15.58
C GLN A 41 -35.29 -64.10 -14.88
N GLY A 42 -34.29 -64.92 -15.19
CA GLY A 42 -33.99 -66.15 -14.48
C GLY A 42 -33.16 -65.81 -13.25
N SER A 43 -33.85 -65.50 -12.14
CA SER A 43 -33.32 -65.43 -10.77
C SER A 43 -32.07 -64.57 -10.56
N ARG A 44 -32.15 -63.25 -10.73
CA ARG A 44 -31.14 -62.30 -10.21
C ARG A 44 -31.65 -61.64 -8.93
N ASN A 45 -32.05 -62.47 -7.96
CA ASN A 45 -32.54 -61.99 -6.68
C ASN A 45 -31.35 -61.50 -5.84
N PRO A 46 -31.38 -60.25 -5.35
CA PRO A 46 -30.37 -59.78 -4.41
C PRO A 46 -30.36 -60.68 -3.18
N THR A 47 -29.18 -61.15 -2.77
CA THR A 47 -29.01 -61.90 -1.51
C THR A 47 -28.68 -60.89 -0.42
N HIS A 48 -29.47 -60.87 0.65
CA HIS A 48 -29.27 -59.98 1.78
C HIS A 48 -28.53 -60.73 2.89
N SER A 49 -27.37 -60.21 3.29
CA SER A 49 -26.59 -60.69 4.45
C SER A 49 -26.53 -59.54 5.46
N ASP A 50 -26.56 -59.85 6.76
CA ASP A 50 -26.84 -58.93 7.88
C ASP A 50 -25.96 -57.65 7.88
N GLY A 51 -26.36 -56.64 7.08
CA GLY A 51 -25.65 -55.37 6.87
C GLY A 51 -25.42 -54.93 5.40
N TYR A 52 -25.56 -55.79 4.39
CA TYR A 52 -25.38 -55.43 2.98
C TYR A 52 -26.15 -56.33 1.99
N THR A 53 -26.35 -55.82 0.77
CA THR A 53 -27.08 -56.51 -0.31
C THR A 53 -26.12 -56.91 -1.42
N MET A 54 -26.01 -58.22 -1.69
CA MET A 54 -25.23 -58.77 -2.80
C MET A 54 -26.10 -58.94 -4.05
N ILE A 55 -25.72 -58.26 -5.13
CA ILE A 55 -26.36 -58.43 -6.44
C ILE A 55 -25.41 -59.26 -7.32
N PRO A 56 -25.80 -60.47 -7.79
CA PRO A 56 -24.95 -61.30 -8.65
C PRO A 56 -24.53 -60.54 -9.92
N PRO A 57 -23.31 -60.68 -10.46
CA PRO A 57 -22.92 -60.02 -11.72
C PRO A 57 -23.84 -60.38 -12.90
N ASN A 58 -24.04 -59.44 -13.84
CA ASN A 58 -24.73 -59.75 -15.10
C ASN A 58 -23.72 -60.38 -16.05
N GLU A 59 -23.83 -61.69 -16.25
CA GLU A 59 -22.89 -62.47 -17.05
C GLU A 59 -22.77 -61.97 -18.49
N SER A 60 -23.88 -61.66 -19.16
CA SER A 60 -23.84 -61.11 -20.53
C SER A 60 -23.11 -59.76 -20.59
N ARG A 61 -23.37 -58.87 -19.64
CA ARG A 61 -22.65 -57.59 -19.55
C ARG A 61 -21.17 -57.79 -19.19
N ARG A 62 -20.86 -58.77 -18.35
CA ARG A 62 -19.50 -59.15 -17.94
C ARG A 62 -18.72 -59.69 -19.13
N ASP A 63 -19.28 -60.64 -19.86
CA ASP A 63 -18.65 -61.25 -21.04
C ASP A 63 -18.44 -60.23 -22.15
N LYS A 64 -19.41 -59.32 -22.37
CA LYS A 64 -19.24 -58.18 -23.28
C LYS A 64 -18.07 -57.29 -22.85
N LEU A 65 -17.96 -56.97 -21.56
CA LEU A 65 -16.88 -56.14 -21.03
C LEU A 65 -15.52 -56.82 -21.13
N LEU A 66 -15.45 -58.12 -20.85
CA LEU A 66 -14.23 -58.93 -21.02
C LEU A 66 -13.80 -58.98 -22.49
N ARG A 67 -14.74 -59.20 -23.41
CA ARG A 67 -14.44 -59.24 -24.85
C ARG A 67 -13.95 -57.89 -25.38
N MET A 68 -14.55 -56.78 -24.94
CA MET A 68 -14.09 -55.43 -25.29
C MET A 68 -12.69 -55.17 -24.72
N SER A 69 -12.48 -55.49 -23.44
CA SER A 69 -11.19 -55.31 -22.78
C SER A 69 -10.07 -56.09 -23.47
N GLN A 70 -10.33 -57.34 -23.86
CA GLN A 70 -9.35 -58.16 -24.55
C GLN A 70 -9.03 -57.59 -25.94
N LYS A 71 -10.05 -57.17 -26.69
CA LYS A 71 -9.87 -56.54 -28.00
C LYS A 71 -9.08 -55.24 -27.90
N GLU A 72 -9.41 -54.37 -26.95
CA GLU A 72 -8.70 -53.10 -26.73
C GLU A 72 -7.22 -53.32 -26.36
N LEU A 73 -6.94 -54.37 -25.58
CA LEU A 73 -5.57 -54.72 -25.23
C LEU A 73 -4.77 -55.14 -26.47
N GLU A 74 -5.35 -55.98 -27.32
CA GLU A 74 -4.73 -56.42 -28.58
C GLU A 74 -4.52 -55.22 -29.55
N ASP A 75 -5.53 -54.37 -29.71
CA ASP A 75 -5.45 -53.17 -30.57
C ASP A 75 -4.35 -52.21 -30.08
N HIS A 76 -4.22 -52.03 -28.76
CA HIS A 76 -3.15 -51.20 -28.18
C HIS A 76 -1.76 -51.81 -28.34
N GLN A 77 -1.63 -53.15 -28.27
CA GLN A 77 -0.37 -53.84 -28.53
C GLN A 77 0.06 -53.68 -29.99
N ARG A 78 -0.85 -53.89 -30.95
CA ARG A 78 -0.58 -53.65 -32.38
C ARG A 78 -0.16 -52.21 -32.63
N TRP A 79 -0.87 -51.24 -32.04
CA TRP A 79 -0.51 -49.82 -32.18
C TRP A 79 0.91 -49.56 -31.66
N LYS A 80 1.29 -50.12 -30.51
CA LYS A 80 2.65 -49.99 -29.98
C LYS A 80 3.72 -50.60 -30.88
N GLU A 81 3.43 -51.73 -31.53
CA GLU A 81 4.34 -52.38 -32.46
C GLU A 81 4.49 -51.59 -33.76
N GLU A 82 3.38 -51.11 -34.31
CA GLU A 82 3.36 -50.25 -35.51
C GLU A 82 4.05 -48.91 -35.29
N HIS A 83 3.93 -48.34 -34.08
CA HIS A 83 4.50 -47.04 -33.73
C HIS A 83 5.81 -47.17 -32.93
N ARG A 84 6.38 -48.37 -32.86
CA ARG A 84 7.66 -48.58 -32.20
C ARG A 84 8.75 -47.88 -33.03
N PRO A 85 9.44 -46.86 -32.49
CA PRO A 85 10.55 -46.26 -33.22
C PRO A 85 11.62 -47.33 -33.44
N GLY A 86 12.11 -47.44 -34.68
CA GLY A 86 13.15 -48.37 -35.04
C GLY A 86 14.46 -48.11 -34.29
N PRO A 87 15.40 -49.07 -34.27
CA PRO A 87 16.72 -48.86 -33.69
C PRO A 87 17.42 -47.65 -34.33
N ILE A 88 17.65 -46.61 -33.53
CA ILE A 88 18.33 -45.40 -33.98
C ILE A 88 19.83 -45.70 -34.06
N GLN A 89 20.37 -45.74 -35.29
CA GLN A 89 21.80 -45.93 -35.56
C GLN A 89 22.54 -44.58 -35.75
N LEU A 90 22.07 -43.52 -35.07
CA LEU A 90 22.76 -42.24 -35.10
C LEU A 90 23.82 -42.23 -34.00
N ALA A 91 25.04 -41.80 -34.34
CA ALA A 91 26.04 -41.49 -33.33
C ALA A 91 25.47 -40.40 -32.42
N PRO A 92 25.59 -40.53 -31.08
CA PRO A 92 25.06 -39.54 -30.17
C PRO A 92 25.71 -38.18 -30.48
N GLU A 93 24.86 -37.21 -30.80
CA GLU A 93 25.28 -35.84 -31.02
C GLU A 93 25.86 -35.31 -29.70
N LYS A 94 27.07 -34.73 -29.74
CA LYS A 94 27.65 -34.06 -28.58
C LYS A 94 26.86 -32.79 -28.33
N LEU A 95 25.80 -32.92 -27.55
CA LEU A 95 24.97 -31.82 -27.13
C LEU A 95 25.72 -31.02 -26.05
N GLY A 96 26.50 -30.01 -26.46
CA GLY A 96 27.09 -29.03 -25.53
C GLY A 96 28.41 -28.41 -25.96
N GLY A 97 28.42 -27.07 -25.99
CA GLY A 97 29.57 -26.17 -25.86
C GLY A 97 30.73 -26.39 -26.85
N ASP A 98 30.77 -25.60 -27.93
CA ASP A 98 31.89 -25.51 -28.89
C ASP A 98 33.21 -25.03 -28.27
N VAL A 99 33.20 -24.76 -26.96
CA VAL A 99 34.21 -24.02 -26.23
C VAL A 99 34.77 -24.90 -25.14
N SER A 100 36.10 -25.01 -25.06
CA SER A 100 36.77 -25.74 -24.00
C SER A 100 36.42 -25.16 -22.62
N LEU A 101 36.31 -26.01 -21.61
CA LEU A 101 36.09 -25.61 -20.22
C LEU A 101 37.14 -24.59 -19.73
N SER A 102 38.37 -24.70 -20.24
CA SER A 102 39.46 -23.76 -19.94
C SER A 102 39.17 -22.34 -20.45
N GLU A 103 38.66 -22.23 -21.68
CA GLU A 103 38.31 -20.96 -22.30
C GLU A 103 37.07 -20.34 -21.65
N VAL A 104 36.06 -21.15 -21.31
CA VAL A 104 34.91 -20.66 -20.54
C VAL A 104 35.35 -20.08 -19.20
N ARG A 105 36.26 -20.77 -18.50
CA ARG A 105 36.80 -20.31 -17.21
C ARG A 105 37.58 -19.01 -17.36
N GLN A 106 38.39 -18.88 -18.40
CA GLN A 106 39.13 -17.64 -18.69
C GLN A 106 38.17 -16.47 -18.99
N ARG A 107 37.17 -16.69 -19.86
CA ARG A 107 36.14 -15.68 -20.17
C ARG A 107 35.41 -15.25 -18.90
N GLN A 108 35.05 -16.21 -18.04
CA GLN A 108 34.38 -15.92 -16.79
C GLN A 108 35.25 -15.14 -15.79
N GLN A 109 36.57 -15.43 -15.73
CA GLN A 109 37.51 -14.64 -14.93
C GLN A 109 37.58 -13.18 -15.38
N VAL A 110 37.50 -12.90 -16.68
CA VAL A 110 37.55 -11.53 -17.22
C VAL A 110 36.20 -10.81 -17.12
N MET A 111 35.10 -11.49 -17.42
CA MET A 111 33.76 -10.88 -17.46
C MET A 111 33.21 -10.57 -16.07
N ASN A 112 33.51 -11.39 -15.06
CA ASN A 112 32.95 -11.22 -13.72
C ASN A 112 33.34 -9.87 -13.08
N PRO A 113 34.63 -9.44 -13.06
CA PRO A 113 35.02 -8.13 -12.57
C PRO A 113 34.38 -6.96 -13.33
N GLN A 114 34.33 -7.05 -14.66
CA GLN A 114 33.76 -6.00 -15.51
C GLN A 114 32.26 -5.82 -15.25
N SER A 115 31.52 -6.94 -15.18
CA SER A 115 30.09 -6.92 -14.85
C SER A 115 29.84 -6.35 -13.45
N LYS A 116 30.64 -6.73 -12.46
CA LYS A 116 30.57 -6.17 -11.10
C LYS A 116 30.78 -4.66 -11.10
N LEU A 117 31.78 -4.16 -11.84
CA LEU A 117 32.06 -2.74 -11.94
C LEU A 117 30.90 -1.98 -12.60
N GLN A 118 30.38 -2.48 -13.72
CA GLN A 118 29.24 -1.86 -14.41
C GLN A 118 28.00 -1.79 -13.51
N LYS A 119 27.71 -2.87 -12.77
CA LYS A 119 26.59 -2.88 -11.81
C LYS A 119 26.79 -1.82 -10.72
N LYS A 120 28.00 -1.69 -10.19
CA LYS A 120 28.32 -0.67 -9.17
C LYS A 120 28.10 0.75 -9.70
N LEU A 121 28.55 1.04 -10.93
CA LEU A 121 28.34 2.34 -11.57
C LEU A 121 26.86 2.65 -11.79
N LYS A 122 26.09 1.68 -12.32
CA LYS A 122 24.64 1.83 -12.48
C LYS A 122 23.93 2.10 -11.15
N GLN A 123 24.30 1.38 -10.10
CA GLN A 123 23.74 1.60 -8.77
C GLN A 123 24.08 2.98 -8.22
N GLN A 124 25.32 3.44 -8.38
CA GLN A 124 25.73 4.77 -7.94
C GLN A 124 24.96 5.87 -8.68
N GLU A 125 24.76 5.72 -9.99
CA GLU A 125 24.01 6.68 -10.78
C GLU A 125 22.54 6.76 -10.35
N MET A 126 21.88 5.60 -10.18
CA MET A 126 20.50 5.56 -9.68
C MET A 126 20.38 6.18 -8.29
N ASN A 127 21.33 5.88 -7.39
CA ASN A 127 21.35 6.46 -6.05
C ASN A 127 21.54 7.98 -6.08
N ARG A 128 22.41 8.48 -6.97
CA ARG A 128 22.66 9.91 -7.15
C ARG A 128 21.39 10.62 -7.64
N GLN A 129 20.72 10.07 -8.65
CA GLN A 129 19.47 10.61 -9.17
C GLN A 129 18.36 10.61 -8.11
N LYS A 130 18.22 9.51 -7.36
CA LYS A 130 17.25 9.42 -6.26
C LYS A 130 17.50 10.50 -5.20
N ARG A 131 18.76 10.70 -4.81
CA ARG A 131 19.14 11.73 -3.84
C ARG A 131 18.85 13.14 -4.37
N GLN A 132 19.18 13.41 -5.64
CA GLN A 132 18.88 14.71 -6.26
C GLN A 132 17.38 15.00 -6.30
N ALA A 133 16.56 14.02 -6.70
CA ALA A 133 15.11 14.17 -6.71
C ALA A 133 14.54 14.45 -5.30
N GLU A 134 15.05 13.75 -4.28
CA GLU A 134 14.67 13.98 -2.88
C GLU A 134 15.09 15.38 -2.40
N GLU A 135 16.30 15.82 -2.73
CA GLU A 135 16.80 17.16 -2.40
C GLU A 135 15.94 18.25 -3.07
N GLU A 136 15.57 18.09 -4.34
CA GLU A 136 14.69 19.02 -5.05
C GLU A 136 13.30 19.08 -4.41
N GLU A 137 12.72 17.94 -4.05
CA GLU A 137 11.44 17.90 -3.36
C GLU A 137 11.52 18.58 -1.98
N ASN A 138 12.61 18.34 -1.25
CA ASN A 138 12.87 18.97 0.04
C ASN A 138 12.99 20.50 -0.11
N GLN A 139 13.70 20.97 -1.13
CA GLN A 139 13.82 22.39 -1.43
C GLN A 139 12.46 23.02 -1.79
N LYS A 140 11.64 22.34 -2.60
CA LYS A 140 10.27 22.79 -2.91
C LYS A 140 9.42 22.90 -1.65
N LYS A 141 9.43 21.89 -0.79
CA LYS A 141 8.71 21.91 0.50
C LYS A 141 9.18 23.07 1.38
N LYS A 142 10.49 23.30 1.47
CA LYS A 142 11.08 24.44 2.22
C LYS A 142 10.65 25.79 1.63
N ALA A 143 10.66 25.94 0.32
CA ALA A 143 10.22 27.17 -0.35
C ALA A 143 8.76 27.49 -0.04
N ILE A 144 7.88 26.50 -0.14
CA ILE A 144 6.45 26.64 0.22
C ILE A 144 6.28 27.06 1.69
N GLN A 145 7.05 26.46 2.61
CA GLN A 145 6.97 26.84 4.03
C GLN A 145 7.48 28.26 4.27
N ARG A 146 8.55 28.68 3.60
CA ARG A 146 9.06 30.05 3.67
C ARG A 146 8.06 31.07 3.15
N GLU A 147 7.39 30.77 2.04
CA GLU A 147 6.35 31.62 1.47
C GLU A 147 5.16 31.74 2.43
N LYS A 148 4.69 30.62 2.99
CA LYS A 148 3.62 30.62 4.01
C LYS A 148 4.00 31.45 5.23
N ALA A 149 5.24 31.34 5.70
CA ALA A 149 5.75 32.14 6.81
C ALA A 149 5.75 33.64 6.48
N ASN A 150 6.20 34.03 5.29
CA ASN A 150 6.21 35.42 4.83
C ASN A 150 4.77 35.98 4.73
N ILE A 151 3.84 35.24 4.12
CA ILE A 151 2.43 35.64 4.03
C ILE A 151 1.84 35.87 5.43
N LEU A 152 2.14 34.97 6.37
CA LEU A 152 1.67 35.08 7.75
C LEU A 152 2.26 36.32 8.44
N GLU A 153 3.55 36.57 8.28
CA GLU A 153 4.23 37.75 8.82
C GLU A 153 3.62 39.04 8.26
N MET A 154 3.43 39.12 6.94
CA MET A 154 2.81 40.27 6.28
C MET A 154 1.37 40.49 6.76
N LYS A 155 0.60 39.42 6.98
CA LYS A 155 -0.75 39.52 7.55
C LYS A 155 -0.71 40.06 8.99
N LYS A 156 0.20 39.55 9.82
CA LYS A 156 0.38 40.00 11.20
C LYS A 156 0.77 41.48 11.26
N LYS A 157 1.70 41.91 10.40
CA LYS A 157 2.13 43.31 10.30
C LYS A 157 0.96 44.23 9.96
N ARG A 158 0.15 43.89 8.96
CA ARG A 158 -1.06 44.65 8.59
C ARG A 158 -2.10 44.73 9.71
N GLU A 159 -2.27 43.66 10.47
CA GLU A 159 -3.18 43.65 11.62
C GLU A 159 -2.65 44.51 12.77
N GLU A 160 -1.34 44.46 13.02
CA GLU A 160 -0.72 45.30 14.04
C GLU A 160 -0.78 46.79 13.67
N GLU A 161 -0.59 47.14 12.39
CA GLU A 161 -0.78 48.50 11.88
C GLU A 161 -2.22 48.98 12.12
N ARG A 162 -3.23 48.19 11.74
CA ARG A 162 -4.65 48.51 12.03
C ARG A 162 -4.91 48.68 13.53
N ARG A 163 -4.34 47.81 14.37
CA ARG A 163 -4.46 47.92 15.83
C ARG A 163 -3.83 49.21 16.36
N ARG A 164 -2.67 49.60 15.82
CA ARG A 164 -2.00 50.86 16.17
C ARG A 164 -2.86 52.06 15.76
N GLU A 165 -3.44 52.06 14.56
CA GLU A 165 -4.32 53.12 14.08
C GLU A 165 -5.54 53.31 14.97
N LEU A 166 -6.25 52.22 15.31
CA LEU A 166 -7.40 52.27 16.22
C LEU A 166 -7.01 52.80 17.60
N TYR A 167 -5.88 52.36 18.13
CA TYR A 167 -5.37 52.85 19.41
C TYR A 167 -5.03 54.35 19.37
N GLN A 168 -4.45 54.83 18.27
CA GLN A 168 -4.18 56.25 18.08
C GLN A 168 -5.48 57.06 18.01
N GLN A 169 -6.49 56.59 17.28
CA GLN A 169 -7.81 57.24 17.25
C GLN A 169 -8.44 57.28 18.64
N GLU A 170 -8.41 56.19 19.39
CA GLU A 170 -8.93 56.13 20.76
C GLU A 170 -8.20 57.12 21.69
N LEU A 171 -6.88 57.22 21.58
CA LEU A 171 -6.08 58.20 22.33
C LEU A 171 -6.49 59.65 22.00
N LEU A 172 -6.70 59.96 20.72
CA LEU A 172 -7.16 61.29 20.30
C LEU A 172 -8.56 61.60 20.86
N MET A 173 -9.51 60.67 20.75
CA MET A 173 -10.86 60.83 21.28
C MET A 173 -10.85 61.01 22.81
N LYS A 174 -10.03 60.23 23.54
CA LYS A 174 -9.87 60.39 25.00
C LYS A 174 -9.25 61.74 25.35
N ARG A 175 -8.25 62.20 24.59
CA ARG A 175 -7.62 63.51 24.78
C ARG A 175 -8.65 64.62 24.59
N GLU A 176 -9.45 64.58 23.53
CA GLU A 176 -10.51 65.55 23.27
C GLU A 176 -11.59 65.52 24.35
N ALA A 177 -12.06 64.33 24.74
CA ALA A 177 -13.04 64.17 25.82
C ALA A 177 -12.52 64.73 27.16
N HIS A 178 -11.23 64.58 27.44
CA HIS A 178 -10.59 65.16 28.61
C HIS A 178 -10.54 66.69 28.54
N LEU A 179 -10.18 67.27 27.38
CA LEU A 179 -10.20 68.72 27.17
C LEU A 179 -11.61 69.30 27.33
N GLN A 180 -12.62 68.66 26.73
CA GLN A 180 -14.02 69.06 26.90
C GLN A 180 -14.49 68.96 28.36
N ARG A 181 -14.02 67.96 29.11
CA ARG A 181 -14.30 67.84 30.54
C ARG A 181 -13.66 68.97 31.32
N LEU A 182 -12.40 69.32 31.03
CA LEU A 182 -11.72 70.44 31.69
C LEU A 182 -12.43 71.77 31.44
N GLU A 183 -12.82 72.04 30.19
CA GLU A 183 -13.60 73.22 29.81
C GLU A 183 -14.93 73.30 30.56
N LYS A 184 -15.67 72.18 30.65
CA LYS A 184 -16.92 72.09 31.44
C LYS A 184 -16.69 72.20 32.94
N SER A 185 -15.62 71.65 33.49
CA SER A 185 -15.34 71.76 34.93
C SER A 185 -14.85 73.14 35.35
N ARG A 186 -14.36 73.97 34.42
CA ARG A 186 -14.03 75.37 34.68
C ARG A 186 -15.29 76.25 34.85
N SER A 187 -16.47 75.77 34.44
CA SER A 187 -17.73 76.50 34.55
C SER A 187 -18.64 76.06 35.71
N VAL A 188 -18.21 75.14 36.58
CA VAL A 188 -18.94 74.69 37.78
C VAL A 188 -18.03 74.66 39.02
N PRO A 189 -18.44 75.22 40.19
CA PRO A 189 -17.62 75.23 41.39
C PRO A 189 -17.52 73.81 41.99
N MET A 190 -16.29 73.39 42.30
CA MET A 190 -15.97 72.08 42.88
C MET A 190 -16.42 71.99 44.35
N ALA A 191 -17.39 71.13 44.65
CA ALA A 191 -17.73 70.73 46.01
C ALA A 191 -16.87 69.53 46.43
N ALA A 192 -16.05 69.73 47.47
CA ALA A 192 -15.20 68.70 48.05
C ALA A 192 -15.99 67.81 49.01
N SER A 193 -16.17 66.53 48.65
CA SER A 193 -16.63 65.50 49.59
C SER A 193 -15.62 64.37 49.62
N SER A 194 -14.78 64.40 50.64
CA SER A 194 -13.85 63.35 51.04
C SER A 194 -14.60 62.26 51.82
N SER A 195 -14.74 61.08 51.23
CA SER A 195 -14.93 59.84 51.98
C SER A 195 -14.32 58.72 51.15
N ALA A 196 -13.18 58.20 51.60
CA ALA A 196 -12.44 57.14 50.93
C ALA A 196 -13.01 55.78 51.36
N PRO A 197 -13.68 55.02 50.46
CA PRO A 197 -13.82 53.59 50.67
C PRO A 197 -12.47 52.92 50.40
N ALA A 198 -12.15 51.89 51.19
CA ALA A 198 -10.96 51.06 51.02
C ALA A 198 -10.71 50.75 49.53
N SER A 199 -9.52 51.18 49.08
CA SER A 199 -9.16 51.47 47.70
C SER A 199 -9.52 50.35 46.73
N SER A 200 -10.39 50.65 45.75
CA SER A 200 -10.69 49.78 44.61
C SER A 200 -9.45 49.34 43.83
N TRP A 201 -8.35 50.09 43.94
CA TRP A 201 -7.04 49.73 43.38
C TRP A 201 -6.41 48.51 44.05
N THR A 202 -6.56 48.35 45.36
CA THR A 202 -6.01 47.20 46.09
C THR A 202 -6.70 45.91 45.65
N ARG A 203 -8.05 45.92 45.57
CA ARG A 203 -8.83 44.77 45.09
C ARG A 203 -8.56 44.45 43.62
N ALA A 204 -8.35 45.47 42.78
CA ALA A 204 -7.98 45.26 41.37
C ALA A 204 -6.54 44.74 41.19
N HIS A 205 -5.64 45.06 42.12
CA HIS A 205 -4.27 44.54 42.12
C HIS A 205 -4.25 43.06 42.52
N GLU A 206 -4.94 42.70 43.61
CA GLU A 206 -5.09 41.31 44.06
C GLU A 206 -5.69 40.41 42.97
N TYR A 207 -6.73 40.88 42.27
CA TYR A 207 -7.34 40.15 41.16
C TYR A 207 -6.35 39.90 40.01
N ARG A 208 -5.50 40.88 39.66
CA ARG A 208 -4.49 40.71 38.62
C ARG A 208 -3.40 39.73 39.03
N GLU A 209 -2.96 39.78 40.28
CA GLU A 209 -1.94 38.87 40.80
C GLU A 209 -2.46 37.43 40.88
N ALA A 210 -3.71 37.23 41.33
CA ALA A 210 -4.35 35.91 41.33
C ALA A 210 -4.42 35.31 39.91
N ARG A 211 -4.82 36.11 38.92
CA ARG A 211 -4.90 35.67 37.52
C ARG A 211 -3.52 35.30 36.94
N LYS A 212 -2.48 36.07 37.26
CA LYS A 212 -1.10 35.75 36.85
C LYS A 212 -0.61 34.45 37.49
N ALA A 213 -0.96 34.20 38.75
CA ALA A 213 -0.60 32.96 39.44
C ALA A 213 -1.27 31.75 38.79
N GLU A 214 -2.56 31.85 38.42
CA GLU A 214 -3.28 30.81 37.67
C GLU A 214 -2.65 30.55 36.29
N ASP A 215 -2.34 31.62 35.54
CA ASP A 215 -1.65 31.52 34.25
C ASP A 215 -0.26 30.87 34.38
N GLN A 216 0.44 31.12 35.49
CA GLN A 216 1.76 30.54 35.75
C GLN A 216 1.69 29.04 36.11
N VAL A 217 0.66 28.62 36.86
CA VAL A 217 0.41 27.20 37.16
C VAL A 217 0.07 26.43 35.90
N THR A 218 -0.82 26.96 35.06
CA THR A 218 -1.19 26.30 33.79
C THR A 218 0.00 26.21 32.83
N LEU A 219 0.83 27.27 32.75
CA LEU A 219 2.06 27.24 31.97
C LEU A 219 3.04 26.17 32.47
N GLN A 220 3.16 26.01 33.79
CA GLN A 220 4.04 24.99 34.38
C GLN A 220 3.53 23.58 34.07
N GLN A 221 2.22 23.33 34.20
CA GLN A 221 1.60 22.05 33.83
C GLN A 221 1.85 21.70 32.36
N ASN A 222 1.66 22.65 31.44
CA ASN A 222 1.92 22.44 30.02
C ASN A 222 3.38 22.09 29.72
N LYS A 223 4.33 22.71 30.43
CA LYS A 223 5.76 22.36 30.30
C LYS A 223 6.04 20.94 30.78
N ASP A 224 5.45 20.54 31.90
CA ASP A 224 5.65 19.20 32.46
C ASP A 224 5.02 18.12 31.57
N GLU A 225 3.85 18.39 30.99
CA GLU A 225 3.25 17.53 29.97
C GLU A 225 4.15 17.39 28.73
N GLN A 226 4.72 18.49 28.25
CA GLN A 226 5.61 18.45 27.10
C GLN A 226 6.87 17.62 27.39
N ARG A 227 7.43 17.74 28.61
CA ARG A 227 8.54 16.89 29.07
C ARG A 227 8.14 15.41 29.11
N ARG A 228 6.98 15.07 29.65
CA ARG A 228 6.47 13.68 29.65
C ARG A 228 6.29 13.13 28.24
N LYS A 229 5.70 13.92 27.34
CA LYS A 229 5.55 13.53 25.92
C LYS A 229 6.91 13.30 25.25
N SER A 230 7.88 14.16 25.52
CA SER A 230 9.25 14.00 25.02
C SER A 230 9.89 12.72 25.53
N GLN A 231 9.76 12.42 26.82
CA GLN A 231 10.32 11.22 27.44
C GLN A 231 9.73 9.94 26.85
N ILE A 232 8.41 9.89 26.66
CA ILE A 232 7.74 8.74 26.01
C ILE A 232 8.24 8.54 24.58
N LEU A 233 8.43 9.63 23.83
CA LEU A 233 8.87 9.57 22.45
C LEU A 233 10.32 9.07 22.35
N GLU A 234 11.18 9.47 23.29
CA GLU A 234 12.57 9.01 23.40
C GLU A 234 12.65 7.54 23.79
N GLU A 235 11.83 7.08 24.75
CA GLU A 235 11.74 5.66 25.13
C GLU A 235 11.27 4.79 23.96
N LYS A 236 10.26 5.25 23.20
CA LYS A 236 9.79 4.54 22.01
C LYS A 236 10.88 4.43 20.95
N HIS A 237 11.62 5.51 20.71
CA HIS A 237 12.74 5.50 19.76
C HIS A 237 13.84 4.55 20.22
N LYS A 238 14.15 4.52 21.52
CA LYS A 238 15.13 3.59 22.09
C LYS A 238 14.69 2.13 21.93
N GLN A 239 13.42 1.81 22.17
CA GLN A 239 12.88 0.47 21.95
C GLN A 239 12.98 0.03 20.49
N GLU A 240 12.64 0.92 19.55
CA GLU A 240 12.73 0.63 18.12
C GLU A 240 14.18 0.36 17.68
N GLU A 241 15.14 1.12 18.20
CA GLU A 241 16.57 0.88 17.98
C GLU A 241 17.06 -0.43 18.61
N GLU A 242 16.61 -0.77 19.81
CA GLU A 242 16.92 -2.05 20.46
C GLU A 242 16.34 -3.24 19.68
N ASP A 243 15.09 -3.15 19.23
CA ASP A 243 14.45 -4.16 18.39
C ASP A 243 15.17 -4.33 17.06
N ARG A 244 15.60 -3.22 16.44
CA ARG A 244 16.43 -3.26 15.23
C ARG A 244 17.74 -3.99 15.49
N LYS A 245 18.42 -3.69 16.59
CA LYS A 245 19.68 -4.35 16.98
C LYS A 245 19.48 -5.85 17.24
N ARG A 246 18.41 -6.23 17.96
CA ARG A 246 18.05 -7.64 18.21
C ARG A 246 17.77 -8.41 16.93
N ARG A 247 17.09 -7.80 15.95
CA ARG A 247 16.86 -8.42 14.63
C ARG A 247 18.17 -8.67 13.91
N MET A 248 19.07 -7.68 13.87
CA MET A 248 20.39 -7.83 13.26
C MET A 248 21.20 -8.95 13.94
N GLU A 249 21.17 -9.03 15.27
CA GLU A 249 21.87 -10.07 16.04
C GLU A 249 21.27 -11.47 15.81
N ASN A 250 19.94 -11.60 15.77
CA ASN A 250 19.26 -12.85 15.41
C ASN A 250 19.54 -13.29 13.97
N GLU A 251 19.70 -12.34 13.04
CA GLU A 251 20.14 -12.65 11.67
C GLU A 251 21.60 -13.13 11.66
N HIS A 252 22.48 -12.55 12.48
CA HIS A 252 23.88 -13.00 12.59
C HIS A 252 24.03 -14.39 13.22
N LEU A 253 23.13 -14.78 14.14
CA LEU A 253 23.12 -16.11 14.77
C LEU A 253 22.48 -17.20 13.88
N ARG A 254 21.82 -16.82 12.78
CA ARG A 254 21.18 -17.75 11.83
C ARG A 254 22.07 -18.15 10.65
N TYR A 255 23.24 -17.52 10.49
CA TYR A 255 24.27 -17.83 9.50
C TYR A 255 25.48 -18.48 10.15
#